data_AF-A0A8I0BWH6-F1
#
_entry.id   AF-A0A8I0BWH6-F1
#
_cell.length_a   1.000
_cell.length_b   1.000
_cell.length_c   1.000
_cell.angle_alpha   90.00
_cell.angle_beta   90.00
_cell.angle_gamma   90.00
#
_symmetry.space_group_name_H-M   'P 1'
#
loop_
_entity.id
_entity.type
_entity.pdbx_description
1 polymer ?
#
loop_
_entity_poly.entity_id
_entity_poly.type
_entity_poly.pdbx_seq_one_letter_code
_entity_poly.pdbx_strand_id
1 'polypeptide(L)' 'MNRAWIPVLVLAVLAVFPDVVHACPVCFDARDENRQAFLATTAFLSLLPLGMVAGAGLWLRNRTKEIDAEIDSETPSDR' A
#
# COMPACT_ATOMS: atom_id res chain seq x y z
N MET A 1 -4.74 30.31 34.54
CA MET A 1 -3.76 29.21 34.48
C MET A 1 -4.31 28.18 33.51
N ASN A 2 -3.86 28.27 32.27
CA ASN A 2 -4.68 27.87 31.12
C ASN A 2 -4.40 26.40 30.81
N ARG A 3 -5.43 25.55 30.95
CA ARG A 3 -5.37 24.09 30.72
C ARG A 3 -4.84 23.69 29.32
N ALA A 4 -4.81 24.64 28.38
CA ALA A 4 -4.23 24.52 27.05
C ALA A 4 -2.70 24.38 27.00
N TRP A 5 -1.98 24.64 28.10
CA TRP A 5 -0.52 24.45 28.12
C TRP A 5 -0.11 22.98 28.26
N ILE A 6 -1.00 22.14 28.80
CA ILE A 6 -0.76 20.70 28.95
C ILE A 6 -0.56 20.02 27.58
N PRO A 7 -1.45 20.17 26.58
CA PRO A 7 -1.23 19.54 25.28
C PRO A 7 0.00 20.08 24.55
N VAL A 8 0.30 21.39 24.69
CA VAL A 8 1.50 22.00 24.10
C VAL A 8 2.77 21.40 24.69
N LEU A 9 2.81 21.21 26.01
CA LEU A 9 3.94 20.61 26.71
C LEU A 9 4.11 19.13 26.35
N VAL A 10 3.01 18.37 26.24
CA VAL A 10 3.04 16.97 25.77
C VAL A 10 3.59 16.87 24.34
N LEU A 11 3.15 17.75 23.44
CA LEU A 11 3.62 17.76 22.04
C LEU A 11 5.10 18.14 21.94
N ALA A 12 5.55 19.09 22.76
CA ALA A 12 6.95 19.48 22.85
C ALA A 12 7.84 18.34 23.41
N VAL A 13 7.37 17.61 24.43
CA VAL A 13 8.11 16.47 25.00
C VAL A 13 8.21 15.32 23.99
N LEU A 14 7.12 15.01 23.27
CA LEU A 14 7.13 14.00 22.21
C LEU A 14 8.08 14.34 21.06
N ALA A 15 8.24 15.63 20.73
CA ALA A 15 9.18 16.07 19.70
C ALA A 15 10.65 15.98 20.12
N VAL A 16 10.95 16.03 21.43
CA VAL A 16 12.33 16.07 21.95
C VAL A 16 12.82 14.68 22.39
N PHE A 17 11.92 13.75 22.74
CA PHE A 17 12.28 12.39 23.19
C PHE A 17 11.74 11.28 22.27
N PRO A 18 12.21 11.18 21.01
CA PRO A 18 11.87 10.07 20.13
C PRO A 18 12.55 8.75 20.53
N ASP A 19 13.54 8.79 21.44
CA ASP A 19 14.31 7.61 21.89
C ASP A 19 13.52 6.73 22.90
N VAL A 20 12.63 7.35 23.69
CA VAL A 20 11.85 6.67 24.75
C VAL A 20 10.55 6.06 24.19
N VAL A 21 10.11 6.57 23.04
CA VAL A 21 9.00 6.00 22.28
C VAL A 21 9.65 5.06 21.27
N HIS A 22 9.24 3.80 21.17
CA HIS A 22 9.68 2.88 20.10
C HIS A 22 9.22 3.38 18.72
N ALA A 23 9.73 4.53 18.29
CA ALA A 23 9.46 5.13 17.02
C ALA A 23 10.10 4.26 15.94
N CYS A 24 9.50 4.29 14.75
CA CYS A 24 10.01 3.53 13.62
C CYS A 24 11.47 3.94 13.38
N PRO A 25 12.41 2.98 13.26
CA PRO A 25 13.85 3.23 13.21
C PRO A 25 14.29 4.07 12.01
N VAL A 26 13.39 4.39 11.10
CA VAL A 26 13.60 5.20 9.89
C VAL A 26 12.91 6.57 9.91
N CYS A 27 12.10 6.89 10.94
CA CYS A 27 11.38 8.17 11.01
C CYS A 27 12.27 9.38 11.31
N PHE A 28 13.41 9.17 11.99
CA PHE A 28 14.39 10.22 12.34
C PHE A 28 15.84 9.83 11.97
N ASP A 29 16.00 8.78 11.17
CA ASP A 29 17.32 8.32 10.75
C ASP A 29 17.89 9.27 9.67
N ALA A 30 18.99 9.94 10.00
CA ALA A 30 19.69 10.86 9.11
C ALA A 30 20.61 10.15 8.10
N ARG A 31 20.72 8.81 8.13
CA ARG A 31 21.48 8.01 7.17
C ARG A 31 20.55 7.62 6.00
N ASP A 32 20.87 8.15 4.83
CA ASP A 32 20.11 7.91 3.60
C ASP A 32 19.90 6.43 3.26
N GLU A 33 20.85 5.55 3.62
CA GLU A 33 20.79 4.11 3.32
C GLU A 33 19.59 3.40 3.98
N ASN A 34 19.29 3.68 5.25
CA ASN A 34 18.18 3.06 5.98
C ASN A 34 16.84 3.54 5.41
N ARG A 35 16.78 4.83 5.06
CA ARG A 35 15.60 5.49 4.51
C ARG A 35 15.28 4.99 3.10
N GLN A 36 16.29 4.77 2.26
CA GLN A 36 16.13 4.20 0.93
C GLN A 36 15.64 2.75 0.96
N ALA A 37 16.19 1.91 1.84
CA ALA A 37 15.77 0.51 1.97
C ALA A 37 14.30 0.39 2.40
N PHE A 38 13.86 1.26 3.32
CA PHE A 38 12.46 1.33 3.73
C PHE A 38 11.55 1.76 2.59
N LEU A 39 11.87 2.87 1.90
CA LEU A 39 11.08 3.37 0.78
C LEU A 39 10.97 2.34 -0.35
N ALA A 40 12.06 1.65 -0.69
CA ALA A 40 12.06 0.60 -1.69
C ALA A 40 11.13 -0.56 -1.30
N THR A 41 11.20 -1.02 -0.05
CA THR A 41 10.33 -2.08 0.47
C THR A 41 8.87 -1.64 0.49
N THR A 42 8.57 -0.44 0.96
CA THR A 42 7.20 0.11 0.97
C THR A 42 6.64 0.19 -0.43
N ALA A 43 7.41 0.69 -1.40
CA ALA A 43 7.00 0.74 -2.79
C ALA A 43 6.73 -0.67 -3.34
N PHE A 44 7.66 -1.61 -3.12
CA PHE A 44 7.51 -2.99 -3.57
C PHE A 44 6.26 -3.67 -2.97
N LEU A 45 6.10 -3.59 -1.66
CA LEU A 45 4.96 -4.19 -0.95
C LEU A 45 3.63 -3.50 -1.28
N SER A 46 3.65 -2.24 -1.74
CA SER A 46 2.44 -1.56 -2.22
C SER A 46 2.11 -1.95 -3.66
N LEU A 47 3.10 -2.03 -4.54
CA LEU A 47 2.90 -2.40 -5.94
C LEU A 47 2.56 -3.88 -6.11
N LEU A 48 3.09 -4.77 -5.27
CA LEU A 48 2.85 -6.21 -5.33
C LEU A 48 1.36 -6.60 -5.28
N PRO A 49 0.54 -6.15 -4.31
CA PRO A 49 -0.89 -6.46 -4.28
C PRO A 49 -1.64 -5.83 -5.46
N LEU A 50 -1.29 -4.61 -5.86
CA LEU A 50 -1.86 -3.95 -7.05
C LEU A 50 -1.60 -4.77 -8.32
N GLY A 51 -0.37 -5.26 -8.49
CA GLY A 51 0.04 -6.12 -9.60
C GLY A 51 -0.69 -7.46 -9.57
N MET A 52 -0.86 -8.08 -8.41
CA MET A 52 -1.65 -9.31 -8.26
C MET A 52 -3.10 -9.11 -8.66
N VAL A 53 -3.76 -8.06 -8.18
CA VAL A 53 -5.18 -7.79 -8.50
C VAL A 53 -5.34 -7.46 -9.99
N ALA A 54 -4.48 -6.61 -10.54
CA ALA A 54 -4.50 -6.28 -11.97
C ALA A 54 -4.24 -7.52 -12.83
N GLY A 55 -3.24 -8.33 -12.47
CA GLY A 55 -2.90 -9.57 -13.15
C GLY A 55 -4.04 -10.59 -13.13
N ALA A 56 -4.61 -10.83 -11.95
CA ALA A 56 -5.75 -11.74 -11.80
C ALA A 56 -6.98 -11.24 -12.59
N GLY A 57 -7.26 -9.94 -12.56
CA GLY A 57 -8.36 -9.34 -13.31
C GLY A 57 -8.20 -9.46 -14.82
N LEU A 58 -6.99 -9.22 -15.35
CA LEU A 58 -6.70 -9.41 -16.77
C LEU A 58 -6.78 -10.88 -17.19
N TRP A 59 -6.27 -11.78 -16.36
CA TRP A 59 -6.36 -13.23 -16.62
C TRP A 59 -7.81 -13.69 -16.67
N LEU A 60 -8.63 -13.29 -15.69
CA LEU A 60 -10.04 -13.64 -15.65
C LEU A 60 -10.81 -13.08 -16.85
N ARG A 61 -10.54 -11.82 -17.23
CA ARG A 61 -11.14 -11.20 -18.43
C ARG A 61 -10.82 -11.96 -19.70
N ASN A 62 -9.59 -12.47 -19.84
CA ASN A 62 -9.22 -13.25 -21.03
C ASN A 62 -9.96 -14.58 -21.07
N ARG A 63 -10.09 -15.24 -19.92
CA ARG A 63 -10.83 -16.51 -19.79
C ARG A 63 -12.32 -16.34 -20.08
N THR A 64 -12.95 -15.26 -19.61
CA THR A 64 -14.35 -14.98 -19.92
C THR A 64 -14.56 -14.79 -21.42
N LYS A 65 -13.66 -14.08 -22.11
CA LYS A 65 -13.76 -13.91 -23.58
C LYS A 65 -13.65 -15.22 -24.36
N GLU A 66 -12.80 -16.15 -23.91
CA GLU A 66 -12.68 -17.47 -24.52
C GLU A 66 -13.97 -18.28 -24.35
N ILE A 67 -14.56 -18.24 -23.15
CA ILE A 67 -15.82 -18.93 -22.83
C ILE A 67 -16.99 -18.33 -23.62
N ASP A 68 -17.10 -17.00 -23.66
CA ASP A 68 -18.15 -16.32 -24.41
C ASP A 68 -18.07 -16.65 -25.92
N ALA A 69 -16.85 -16.73 -26.48
CA ALA A 69 -16.65 -17.10 -27.88
C ALA A 69 -17.04 -18.56 -28.18
N GLU A 70 -16.83 -19.47 -27.23
CA GLU A 70 -17.25 -20.88 -27.36
C GLU A 70 -18.79 -20.99 -27.33
N ILE A 71 -19.45 -20.28 -26.42
CA ILE A 71 -20.92 -20.22 -26.30
C ILE A 71 -21.58 -19.66 -27.56
N ASP A 72 -21.03 -18.58 -28.14
CA ASP A 72 -21.53 -17.98 -29.38
C ASP A 72 -21.34 -18.89 -30.60
N SER A 73 -20.35 -19.79 -30.56
CA SER A 73 -20.09 -20.75 -31.64
C SER A 73 -20.94 -22.03 -31.57
N GLU A 74 -21.32 -22.44 -30.36
CA GLU A 74 -22.12 -23.65 -30.12
C GLU A 74 -23.63 -23.41 -30.17
N THR A 75 -24.06 -22.15 -30.10
CA THR A 75 -25.44 -21.75 -30.43
C THR A 75 -25.52 -21.42 -31.93
N PRO A 76 -25.84 -22.40 -32.82
CA PRO A 76 -26.16 -22.06 -34.19
C PRO A 76 -27.30 -21.04 -34.16
N SER A 77 -27.05 -19.90 -34.80
CA SER A 77 -27.99 -18.86 -35.15
C SER A 77 -29.25 -19.47 -35.79
N ASP A 78 -30.18 -19.97 -34.98
CA ASP A 78 -31.54 -20.30 -35.37
C ASP A 78 -32.33 -18.98 -35.40
N ARG A 79 -32.14 -18.26 -36.51
CA ARG A 79 -33.00 -17.17 -36.95
C ARG A 79 -33.09 -17.16 -38.46
#